data_AF-X1N4K1-F1
#
_entry.id   AF-X1N4K1-F1
#
_cell.length_a   1.000
_cell.length_b   1.000
_cell.length_c   1.000
_cell.angle_alpha   90.00
_cell.angle_beta   90.00
_cell.angle_gamma   90.00
#
_symmetry.space_group_name_H-M   'P 1'
#
loop_
_entity.id
_entity.type
_entity.pdbx_description
1 polymer ?
#
loop_
_entity_poly.entity_id
_entity_poly.type
_entity_poly.pdbx_seq_one_letter_code
_entity_poly.pdbx_strand_id
1 'polypeptide(L)'
;MVVLAGIPFGVGKYIELNKPSACDGGAYVYSAQHILNGAKIGVDEKPSAQVGTLLVNILGVWLFGFNEIGPKLMQMVLQMGALVMMFFAVRKLFGTLAAATSVIVASVYLSAPVIAGRGNVKEQYTVIFMVVGMSCFVLWQLGGRWWWCVLAGAFASWAPLFKATGIS
;
A
#
# COMPACT_ATOMS: atom_id res chain seq x y z
N MET A 1 -10.92 15.26 -14.21
CA MET A 1 -11.15 13.84 -13.82
C MET A 1 -10.25 13.38 -12.67
N VAL A 2 -8.94 13.67 -12.66
CA VAL A 2 -8.06 13.40 -11.50
C VAL A 2 -8.62 14.01 -10.20
N VAL A 3 -9.19 15.20 -10.28
CA VAL A 3 -9.87 15.87 -9.15
C VAL A 3 -11.06 15.06 -8.59
N LEU A 4 -11.84 14.39 -9.44
CA LEU A 4 -13.02 13.62 -9.00
C LEU A 4 -12.67 12.30 -8.31
N ALA A 5 -11.55 11.66 -8.69
CA ALA A 5 -11.03 10.49 -7.97
C ALA A 5 -10.23 10.88 -6.71
N GLY A 6 -9.61 12.07 -6.72
CA GLY A 6 -8.86 12.59 -5.58
C GLY A 6 -9.74 12.94 -4.37
N ILE A 7 -11.00 13.33 -4.60
CA ILE A 7 -11.96 13.67 -3.52
C ILE A 7 -12.28 12.45 -2.62
N PRO A 8 -12.80 11.31 -3.12
CA PRO A 8 -13.10 10.17 -2.26
C PRO A 8 -11.83 9.57 -1.63
N PHE A 9 -10.71 9.58 -2.34
CA PHE A 9 -9.41 9.17 -1.79
C PHE A 9 -8.99 10.06 -0.62
N GLY A 10 -8.99 11.38 -0.83
CA GLY A 10 -8.58 12.38 0.15
C GLY A 10 -9.48 12.39 1.38
N VAL A 11 -10.81 12.31 1.20
CA VAL A 11 -11.77 12.23 2.31
C VAL A 11 -11.56 10.94 3.12
N GLY A 12 -11.37 9.79 2.46
CA GLY A 12 -11.08 8.53 3.13
C GLY A 12 -9.81 8.60 3.98
N LYS A 13 -8.72 9.12 3.40
CA LYS A 13 -7.43 9.26 4.11
C LYS A 13 -7.48 10.32 5.21
N TYR A 14 -8.21 11.41 5.04
CA TYR A 14 -8.42 12.41 6.09
C TYR A 14 -9.13 11.81 7.31
N ILE A 15 -10.15 10.96 7.09
CA ILE A 15 -10.85 10.27 8.18
C ILE A 15 -9.94 9.23 8.85
N GLU A 16 -9.07 8.56 8.09
CA GLU A 16 -8.14 7.54 8.59
C GLU A 16 -6.97 8.12 9.39
N LEU A 17 -6.48 9.30 9.01
CA LEU A 17 -5.43 10.03 9.73
C LEU A 17 -5.93 10.60 11.06
N ASN A 18 -7.19 11.06 11.11
CA ASN A 18 -7.80 11.64 12.31
C ASN A 18 -8.42 10.60 13.26
N LYS A 19 -8.30 9.30 12.96
CA LYS A 19 -8.75 8.23 13.86
C LYS A 19 -7.55 7.43 14.37
N PRO A 20 -7.52 7.05 15.66
CA PRO A 20 -6.50 6.13 16.16
C PRO A 20 -6.51 4.84 15.35
N SER A 21 -5.32 4.27 15.12
CA SER A 21 -5.19 3.05 14.32
C SER A 21 -5.99 1.90 14.92
N ALA A 22 -6.30 0.87 14.13
CA ALA A 22 -6.83 -0.38 14.67
C ALA A 22 -5.90 -0.94 15.77
N CYS A 23 -6.41 -1.83 16.64
CA CYS A 23 -5.74 -2.33 17.86
C CYS A 23 -4.25 -2.72 17.71
N ASP A 24 -3.78 -3.07 16.52
CA ASP A 24 -2.39 -3.51 16.30
C ASP A 24 -1.41 -2.40 15.89
N GLY A 25 -1.90 -1.19 15.57
CA GLY A 25 -1.08 -0.09 15.03
C GLY A 25 0.04 0.33 15.97
N GLY A 26 -0.27 0.60 17.24
CA GLY A 26 0.72 0.96 18.25
C GLY A 26 1.74 -0.15 18.52
N ALA A 27 1.33 -1.42 18.47
CA ALA A 27 2.24 -2.56 18.61
C ALA A 27 3.26 -2.64 17.47
N TYR A 28 2.85 -2.32 16.23
CA TYR A 28 3.76 -2.29 15.08
C TYR A 28 4.76 -1.14 15.14
N VAL A 29 4.33 0.05 15.58
CA VAL A 29 5.22 1.21 15.76
C VAL A 29 6.20 0.96 16.91
N TYR A 30 5.74 0.34 18.01
CA TYR A 30 6.61 -0.09 19.11
C TYR A 30 7.68 -1.08 18.62
N SER A 31 7.26 -2.15 17.95
CA SER A 31 8.19 -3.16 17.41
C SER A 31 9.22 -2.52 16.47
N ALA A 32 8.77 -1.59 15.62
CA ALA A 32 9.64 -0.86 14.70
C ALA A 32 10.69 0.00 15.44
N GLN A 33 10.28 0.76 16.46
CA GLN A 33 11.21 1.55 17.28
C GLN A 33 12.19 0.67 18.06
N HIS A 34 11.71 -0.45 18.60
CA HIS A 34 12.53 -1.38 19.36
C HIS A 34 13.64 -1.98 18.48
N ILE A 35 13.31 -2.36 17.24
CA ILE A 35 14.29 -2.81 16.23
C ILE A 35 15.26 -1.69 15.85
N LEU A 36 14.78 -0.47 15.63
CA LEU A 36 15.64 0.68 15.34
C LEU A 36 16.61 1.02 16.49
N ASN A 37 16.24 0.69 17.73
CA ASN A 37 17.08 0.83 18.91
C ASN A 37 18.11 -0.32 19.07
N GLY A 38 18.17 -1.26 18.14
CA GLY A 38 19.19 -2.32 18.09
C GLY A 38 18.68 -3.73 18.43
N ALA A 39 17.37 -3.90 18.65
CA ALA A 39 16.80 -5.22 18.93
C ALA A 39 16.80 -6.13 17.69
N LYS A 40 17.12 -7.40 17.88
CA LYS A 40 17.15 -8.39 16.79
C LYS A 40 15.78 -8.99 16.55
N ILE A 41 15.34 -8.95 15.30
CA ILE A 41 14.08 -9.56 14.84
C ILE A 41 14.13 -11.08 15.10
N GLY A 42 13.11 -11.60 15.79
CA GLY A 42 12.95 -13.02 16.10
C GLY A 42 13.69 -13.48 17.37
N VAL A 43 14.52 -12.63 17.96
CA VAL A 43 15.25 -12.91 19.21
C VAL A 43 14.73 -12.01 20.33
N ASP A 44 14.93 -10.69 20.18
CA ASP A 44 14.57 -9.68 21.18
C ASP A 44 13.14 -9.17 20.96
N GLU A 45 12.71 -9.08 19.70
CA GLU A 45 11.38 -8.67 19.30
C GLU A 45 10.73 -9.75 18.43
N LYS A 46 9.53 -10.21 18.80
CA LYS A 46 8.71 -11.14 18.01
C LYS A 46 7.50 -10.38 17.47
N PRO A 47 7.67 -9.63 16.37
CA PRO A 47 6.63 -8.76 15.86
C PRO A 47 5.40 -9.57 15.43
N SER A 48 4.22 -9.11 15.85
CA SER A 48 2.93 -9.65 15.39
C SER A 48 2.62 -9.27 13.94
N ALA A 49 3.32 -8.26 13.40
CA ALA A 49 3.24 -7.86 12.00
C ALA A 49 3.93 -8.88 11.08
N GLN A 50 3.35 -9.11 9.91
CA GLN A 50 4.09 -9.75 8.82
C GLN A 50 5.29 -8.88 8.39
N VAL A 51 6.31 -9.53 7.82
CA VAL A 51 7.61 -8.92 7.51
C VAL A 51 7.46 -7.67 6.63
N GLY A 52 6.59 -7.69 5.62
CA GLY A 52 6.35 -6.53 4.76
C GLY A 52 5.80 -5.34 5.55
N THR A 53 4.77 -5.57 6.37
CA THR A 53 4.16 -4.54 7.21
C THR A 53 5.17 -4.00 8.23
N LEU A 54 6.00 -4.87 8.83
CA LEU A 54 7.05 -4.47 9.76
C LEU A 54 8.08 -3.55 9.09
N LEU A 55 8.56 -3.88 7.89
CA LEU A 55 9.54 -3.08 7.17
C LEU A 55 9.02 -1.68 6.84
N VAL A 56 7.76 -1.56 6.42
CA VAL A 56 7.15 -0.25 6.16
C VAL A 56 6.98 0.55 7.44
N ASN A 57 6.68 -0.11 8.57
CA ASN A 57 6.65 0.55 9.87
C ASN A 57 8.02 1.04 10.32
N ILE A 58 9.07 0.21 10.19
CA ILE A 58 10.46 0.61 10.48
C ILE A 58 10.83 1.83 9.65
N LEU A 59 10.54 1.81 8.35
CA LEU A 59 10.83 2.93 7.46
C LEU A 59 10.00 4.18 7.82
N GLY A 60 8.73 4.02 8.18
CA GLY A 60 7.86 5.11 8.62
C GLY A 60 8.36 5.75 9.93
N VAL A 61 8.77 4.95 10.91
CA VAL A 61 9.32 5.42 12.19
C VAL A 61 10.69 6.05 11.99
N TRP A 62 11.53 5.49 11.13
CA TRP A 62 12.84 6.05 10.82
C TRP A 62 12.74 7.44 10.15
N LEU A 63 11.77 7.63 9.23
CA LEU A 63 11.58 8.90 8.53
C LEU A 63 10.82 9.96 9.34
N PHE A 64 9.81 9.55 10.12
CA PHE A 64 8.85 10.48 10.75
C PHE A 64 8.87 10.42 12.29
N GLY A 65 9.75 9.62 12.89
CA GLY A 65 9.86 9.42 14.33
C GLY A 65 8.81 8.45 14.89
N PHE A 66 8.83 8.28 16.22
CA PHE A 66 7.92 7.37 16.93
C PHE A 66 6.48 7.90 16.94
N ASN A 67 5.73 7.62 15.88
CA ASN A 67 4.30 7.96 15.77
C ASN A 67 3.57 6.97 14.85
N GLU A 68 2.23 6.95 14.96
CA GLU A 68 1.37 6.16 14.06
C GLU A 68 1.07 6.86 12.72
N ILE A 69 1.44 8.13 12.60
CA ILE A 69 1.13 8.96 11.43
C ILE A 69 2.07 8.63 10.27
N GLY A 70 3.36 8.42 10.53
CA GLY A 70 4.39 8.12 9.54
C GLY A 70 4.04 6.90 8.68
N PRO A 71 3.75 5.73 9.28
CA PRO A 71 3.32 4.55 8.52
C PRO A 71 2.05 4.79 7.69
N LYS A 72 1.06 5.52 8.22
CA LYS A 72 -0.16 5.87 7.47
C LYS A 72 0.12 6.80 6.28
N LEU A 73 1.06 7.74 6.43
CA LEU A 73 1.50 8.60 5.32
C LEU A 73 2.22 7.81 4.24
N MET A 74 3.10 6.89 4.63
CA MET A 74 3.78 5.99 3.68
C MET A 74 2.76 5.17 2.87
N GLN A 75 1.77 4.60 3.55
CA GLN A 75 0.67 3.90 2.91
C GLN A 75 -0.11 4.79 1.94
N MET A 76 -0.44 6.01 2.35
CA MET A 76 -1.14 6.98 1.49
C MET A 76 -0.35 7.28 0.21
N VAL A 77 0.95 7.55 0.34
CA VAL A 77 1.84 7.86 -0.80
C VAL A 77 1.95 6.67 -1.75
N LEU A 78 2.18 5.47 -1.22
CA LEU A 78 2.26 4.24 -2.01
C LEU A 78 0.94 3.96 -2.75
N GLN A 79 -0.20 4.19 -2.09
CA GLN A 79 -1.52 3.98 -2.68
C GLN A 79 -1.84 5.00 -3.79
N MET A 80 -1.42 6.27 -3.62
CA MET A 80 -1.49 7.26 -4.69
C MET A 80 -0.65 6.82 -5.90
N GLY A 81 0.58 6.33 -5.65
CA GLY A 81 1.44 5.78 -6.70
C GLY A 81 0.78 4.62 -7.46
N ALA A 82 0.12 3.71 -6.74
CA ALA A 82 -0.62 2.60 -7.33
C ALA A 82 -1.78 3.06 -8.22
N LEU A 83 -2.58 4.04 -7.77
CA LEU A 83 -3.68 4.60 -8.56
C LEU A 83 -3.18 5.31 -9.84
N VAL A 84 -2.05 6.01 -9.76
CA VAL A 84 -1.42 6.65 -10.92
C VAL A 84 -0.91 5.61 -11.92
N MET A 85 -0.21 4.57 -11.45
CA MET A 85 0.21 3.44 -12.29
C MET A 85 -0.98 2.77 -12.98
N MET A 86 -2.03 2.49 -12.22
CA MET A 86 -3.27 1.90 -12.72
C MET A 86 -3.90 2.77 -13.81
N PHE A 87 -3.97 4.10 -13.60
CA PHE A 87 -4.47 5.04 -14.61
C PHE A 87 -3.71 4.90 -15.93
N PHE A 88 -2.38 4.87 -15.89
CA PHE A 88 -1.57 4.75 -17.11
C PHE A 88 -1.75 3.40 -17.81
N ALA A 89 -1.79 2.30 -17.05
CA ALA A 89 -1.99 0.97 -17.59
C ALA A 89 -3.36 0.83 -18.27
N VAL A 90 -4.44 1.23 -17.59
CA VAL A 90 -5.80 1.16 -18.13
C VAL A 90 -5.99 2.13 -19.29
N ARG A 91 -5.39 3.33 -19.23
CA ARG A 91 -5.45 4.32 -20.32
C ARG A 91 -4.86 3.77 -21.60
N LYS A 92 -3.77 2.99 -21.50
CA LYS A 92 -3.12 2.38 -22.66
C LYS A 92 -3.93 1.21 -23.25
N LEU A 93 -4.73 0.52 -22.43
CA LEU A 93 -5.60 -0.58 -22.87
C LEU A 93 -6.92 -0.11 -23.47
N PHE A 94 -7.64 0.76 -22.75
CA PHE A 94 -9.07 1.05 -22.99
C PHE A 94 -9.35 2.54 -23.20
N GLY A 95 -8.31 3.39 -23.22
CA GLY A 95 -8.45 4.83 -23.38
C GLY A 95 -8.75 5.59 -22.07
N THR A 96 -8.83 6.90 -22.17
CA THR A 96 -8.84 7.82 -21.02
C THR A 96 -10.10 7.72 -20.16
N LEU A 97 -11.28 7.49 -20.76
CA LEU A 97 -12.54 7.40 -20.02
C LEU A 97 -12.59 6.16 -19.13
N ALA A 98 -12.22 5.00 -19.66
CA ALA A 98 -12.13 3.76 -18.88
C ALA A 98 -11.11 3.89 -17.74
N ALA A 99 -9.95 4.51 -18.00
CA ALA A 99 -8.96 4.75 -16.95
C ALA A 99 -9.51 5.63 -15.83
N ALA A 100 -10.25 6.69 -16.17
CA ALA A 100 -10.83 7.58 -15.18
C ALA A 100 -11.91 6.88 -14.33
N THR A 101 -12.82 6.13 -14.95
CA THR A 101 -13.85 5.39 -14.21
C THR A 101 -13.26 4.32 -13.31
N SER A 102 -12.27 3.55 -13.79
CA SER A 102 -11.60 2.53 -12.98
C SER A 102 -10.90 3.12 -11.76
N VAL A 103 -10.21 4.26 -11.90
CA VAL A 103 -9.52 4.92 -10.79
C VAL A 103 -10.51 5.52 -9.78
N ILE A 104 -11.64 6.08 -10.24
CA ILE A 104 -12.71 6.57 -9.36
C ILE A 104 -13.27 5.40 -8.53
N VAL A 105 -13.63 4.30 -9.18
CA VAL A 105 -14.16 3.11 -8.49
C VAL A 105 -13.13 2.57 -7.50
N ALA A 106 -11.88 2.36 -7.94
CA ALA A 106 -10.81 1.88 -7.06
C ALA A 106 -10.57 2.81 -5.86
N SER A 107 -10.59 4.13 -6.06
CA SER A 107 -10.43 5.11 -4.98
C SER A 107 -11.55 5.02 -3.93
N VAL A 108 -12.80 4.80 -4.35
CA VAL A 108 -13.93 4.63 -3.44
C VAL A 108 -13.80 3.34 -2.63
N TYR A 109 -13.48 2.23 -3.28
CA TYR A 109 -13.30 0.94 -2.60
C TYR A 109 -12.15 0.96 -1.60
N LEU A 110 -11.04 1.61 -1.96
CA LEU A 110 -9.88 1.70 -1.08
C LEU A 110 -10.08 2.70 0.06
N SER A 111 -10.94 3.71 -0.11
CA SER A 111 -11.33 4.64 0.95
C SER A 111 -12.43 4.11 1.85
N ALA A 112 -13.06 2.99 1.52
CA ALA A 112 -14.11 2.40 2.33
C ALA A 112 -13.48 1.60 3.50
N PRO A 113 -13.51 2.11 4.74
CA PRO A 113 -12.90 1.43 5.89
C PRO A 113 -13.56 0.08 6.21
N VAL A 114 -14.76 -0.15 5.67
CA VAL A 114 -15.50 -1.42 5.78
C VAL A 114 -14.88 -2.52 4.91
N ILE A 115 -14.23 -2.15 3.80
CA ILE A 115 -13.71 -3.09 2.79
C ILE A 115 -12.18 -3.20 2.89
N ALA A 116 -11.49 -2.07 3.05
CA ALA A 116 -10.03 -2.00 3.04
C ALA A 116 -9.39 -2.17 4.43
N GLY A 117 -10.19 -2.27 5.50
CA GLY A 117 -9.72 -2.21 6.88
C GLY A 117 -9.30 -0.79 7.29
N ARG A 118 -9.26 -0.52 8.61
CA ARG A 118 -8.87 0.81 9.15
C ARG A 118 -7.38 0.87 9.49
N GLY A 119 -6.65 1.79 8.87
CA GLY A 119 -5.29 2.17 9.26
C GLY A 119 -4.20 1.39 8.53
N ASN A 120 -3.06 1.23 9.22
CA ASN A 120 -1.87 0.53 8.79
C ASN A 120 -2.08 -0.99 8.72
N VAL A 121 -2.99 -1.42 7.85
CA VAL A 121 -3.41 -2.81 7.74
C VAL A 121 -2.71 -3.48 6.56
N LYS A 122 -2.29 -4.73 6.80
CA LYS A 122 -1.65 -5.61 5.82
C LYS A 122 -2.43 -5.74 4.50
N GLU A 123 -3.75 -5.69 4.56
CA GLU A 123 -4.62 -5.77 3.38
C GLU A 123 -4.39 -4.62 2.40
N GLN A 124 -4.22 -3.39 2.89
CA GLN A 124 -4.06 -2.22 2.01
C GLN A 124 -2.73 -2.27 1.25
N TYR A 125 -1.62 -2.64 1.91
CA TYR A 125 -0.33 -2.81 1.24
C TYR A 125 -0.35 -3.92 0.20
N THR A 126 -1.03 -5.04 0.50
CA THR A 126 -1.17 -6.15 -0.46
C THR A 126 -1.82 -5.67 -1.76
N VAL A 127 -2.91 -4.89 -1.67
CA VAL A 127 -3.59 -4.35 -2.85
C VAL A 127 -2.69 -3.37 -3.61
N ILE A 128 -1.94 -2.50 -2.92
CA ILE A 128 -1.00 -1.57 -3.55
C ILE A 128 0.01 -2.34 -4.42
N PHE A 129 0.70 -3.33 -3.85
CA PHE A 129 1.74 -4.07 -4.56
C PHE A 129 1.19 -4.93 -5.69
N MET A 130 0.01 -5.53 -5.51
CA MET A 130 -0.68 -6.26 -6.59
C MET A 130 -1.09 -5.33 -7.74
N VAL A 131 -1.67 -4.17 -7.45
CA VAL A 131 -2.09 -3.20 -8.48
C VAL A 131 -0.88 -2.67 -9.25
N VAL A 132 0.21 -2.33 -8.56
CA VAL A 132 1.44 -1.88 -9.22
C VAL A 132 2.05 -3.01 -10.05
N GLY A 133 2.12 -4.23 -9.53
CA GLY A 133 2.64 -5.40 -10.25
C GLY A 133 1.86 -5.70 -11.52
N MET A 134 0.53 -5.74 -11.44
CA MET A 134 -0.35 -5.94 -12.60
C MET A 134 -0.28 -4.78 -13.59
N SER A 135 -0.18 -3.54 -13.12
CA SER A 135 -0.01 -2.38 -13.99
C SER A 135 1.31 -2.44 -14.77
N CYS A 136 2.40 -2.84 -14.12
CA CYS A 136 3.70 -3.06 -14.78
C CYS A 136 3.61 -4.20 -15.80
N PHE A 137 2.93 -5.30 -15.47
CA PHE A 137 2.73 -6.42 -16.39
C PHE A 137 1.95 -6.01 -17.65
N VAL A 138 0.87 -5.24 -17.50
CA VAL A 138 0.10 -4.68 -18.63
C VAL A 138 0.98 -3.76 -19.48
N LEU A 139 1.76 -2.87 -18.84
CA LEU A 139 2.65 -1.96 -19.56
C LEU A 139 3.77 -2.69 -20.31
N TRP A 140 4.27 -3.80 -19.76
CA TRP A 140 5.18 -4.71 -20.44
C TRP A 140 4.52 -5.32 -21.67
N GLN A 141 3.34 -5.92 -21.53
CA GLN A 141 2.62 -6.59 -22.63
C GLN A 141 2.35 -5.62 -23.80
N LEU A 142 2.07 -4.35 -23.51
CA LEU A 142 1.77 -3.33 -24.53
C LEU A 142 2.98 -2.54 -25.03
N GLY A 143 4.14 -2.66 -24.37
CA GLY A 143 5.30 -1.80 -24.61
C GLY A 143 6.59 -2.55 -24.92
N GLY A 144 6.65 -3.85 -24.65
CA GLY A 144 7.78 -4.73 -24.92
C GLY A 144 9.06 -4.45 -24.10
N ARG A 145 9.07 -3.45 -23.22
CA ARG A 145 10.29 -3.09 -22.48
C ARG A 145 10.52 -4.05 -21.31
N TRP A 146 11.58 -4.85 -21.39
CA TRP A 146 11.92 -5.91 -20.42
C TRP A 146 11.93 -5.47 -18.95
N TRP A 147 12.33 -4.23 -18.65
CA TRP A 147 12.39 -3.73 -17.28
C TRP A 147 11.02 -3.66 -16.60
N TRP A 148 9.92 -3.50 -17.35
CA TRP A 148 8.57 -3.59 -16.80
C TRP A 148 8.23 -5.00 -16.29
N CYS A 149 8.77 -6.04 -16.92
CA CYS A 149 8.60 -7.43 -16.49
C CYS A 149 9.33 -7.68 -15.17
N VAL A 150 10.56 -7.15 -15.04
CA VAL A 150 11.33 -7.22 -13.79
C VAL A 150 10.60 -6.50 -12.66
N LEU A 151 10.08 -5.30 -12.91
CA LEU A 151 9.30 -4.56 -11.91
C LEU A 151 8.00 -5.29 -11.55
N ALA A 152 7.30 -5.89 -12.52
CA ALA A 152 6.10 -6.66 -12.25
C ALA A 152 6.38 -7.84 -11.31
N GLY A 153 7.45 -8.61 -11.57
CA GLY A 153 7.89 -9.71 -10.71
C GLY A 153 8.28 -9.23 -9.31
N ALA A 154 9.06 -8.14 -9.23
CA ALA A 154 9.49 -7.57 -7.95
C ALA A 154 8.30 -7.16 -7.08
N PHE A 155 7.35 -6.39 -7.63
CA PHE A 155 6.18 -5.94 -6.88
C PHE A 155 5.21 -7.08 -6.56
N ALA A 156 5.01 -8.03 -7.47
CA ALA A 156 4.16 -9.20 -7.22
C ALA A 156 4.73 -10.10 -6.10
N SER A 157 6.06 -10.25 -6.04
CA SER A 157 6.74 -11.02 -4.98
C SER A 157 6.64 -10.40 -3.59
N TRP A 158 6.39 -9.08 -3.52
CA TRP A 158 6.22 -8.37 -2.27
C TRP A 158 4.84 -8.57 -1.64
N ALA A 159 3.80 -8.80 -2.43
CA ALA A 159 2.43 -8.93 -1.91
C ALA A 159 2.27 -10.06 -0.85
N PRO A 160 2.85 -11.27 -1.04
CA PRO A 160 2.82 -12.33 -0.02
C PRO A 160 3.49 -11.97 1.31
N LEU A 161 4.40 -10.99 1.33
CA LEU A 161 5.10 -10.56 2.55
C LEU A 161 4.24 -9.69 3.47
N PHE A 162 3.15 -9.12 2.94
CA PHE A 162 2.18 -8.35 3.73
C PHE A 162 1.05 -9.25 4.22
N LYS A 163 0.56 -10.13 3.34
CA LYS A 163 -0.45 -11.14 3.69
C LYS A 163 -0.19 -12.41 2.87
N ALA A 164 -0.08 -13.54 3.53
CA ALA A 164 -0.10 -14.85 2.87
C ALA A 164 -1.51 -15.08 2.30
N THR A 165 -1.71 -14.82 1.02
CA THR A 165 -2.94 -15.18 0.30
C THR A 165 -2.81 -16.62 -0.19
N GLY A 166 -3.72 -17.49 0.22
CA GLY A 166 -3.77 -18.89 -0.25
C GLY A 166 -3.43 -19.97 0.77
N ILE A 167 -3.19 -19.61 2.04
CA ILE A 167 -3.11 -20.56 3.15
C ILE A 167 -4.13 -20.08 4.20
N SER A 168 -5.31 -20.68 4.17
CA SER A 168 -6.34 -20.58 5.21
C SER A 168 -6.46 -21.91 5.92
#